data_AF-A0A5J4PP40-F1
#
_entry.id   AF-A0A5J4PP40-F1
#
_cell.length_a   1.000
_cell.length_b   1.000
_cell.length_c   1.000
_cell.angle_alpha   90.00
_cell.angle_beta   90.00
_cell.angle_gamma   90.00
#
_symmetry.space_group_name_H-M   'P 1'
#
loop_
_entity.id
_entity.type
_entity.pdbx_description
1 polymer ?
#
loop_
_entity_poly.entity_id
_entity_poly.type
_entity_poly.pdbx_seq_one_letter_code
_entity_poly.pdbx_strand_id
1 'polypeptide(L)'
;MKKRRVLFPLFFLLFFGISLSAQTLEQAKTMFTRKQYDTAKPVFQRYLKGAPTNPNYNYWYGVCCLKTGEVEKAIKPLEIALEKKIQNAPFFLGETYRELW
;
A
#
# COMPACT_ATOMS: atom_id res chain seq x y z
N MET A 1 -47.97 32.69 -16.35
CA MET A 1 -46.50 32.83 -16.24
C MET A 1 -45.87 31.45 -16.02
N LYS A 2 -45.07 30.96 -16.97
CA LYS A 2 -44.36 29.67 -16.94
C LYS A 2 -43.31 29.66 -15.80
N LYS A 3 -43.54 28.91 -14.73
CA LYS A 3 -42.45 28.56 -13.79
C LYS A 3 -41.77 27.28 -14.28
N ARG A 4 -40.50 27.47 -14.59
CA ARG A 4 -39.60 26.56 -15.31
C ARG A 4 -39.36 25.28 -14.50
N ARG A 5 -39.42 24.14 -15.18
CA ARG A 5 -38.90 22.85 -14.71
C ARG A 5 -37.39 23.02 -14.53
N VAL A 6 -36.91 22.97 -13.29
CA VAL A 6 -35.48 22.87 -13.01
C VAL A 6 -35.21 21.41 -12.62
N LEU A 7 -35.10 20.58 -13.65
CA LEU A 7 -34.47 19.27 -13.57
C LEU A 7 -32.97 19.56 -13.37
N PHE A 8 -32.55 19.82 -12.13
CA PHE A 8 -31.13 19.94 -11.81
C PHE A 8 -30.53 18.53 -11.90
N PRO A 9 -29.51 18.31 -12.74
CA PRO A 9 -29.17 16.98 -13.22
C PRO A 9 -28.53 16.16 -12.11
N LEU A 10 -29.19 15.06 -11.74
CA LEU A 10 -28.66 13.94 -10.95
C LEU A 10 -27.48 13.21 -11.65
N PHE A 11 -26.86 13.83 -12.65
CA PHE A 11 -25.90 13.24 -13.58
C PHE A 11 -24.44 13.50 -13.19
N PHE A 12 -24.17 14.35 -12.19
CA PHE A 12 -22.78 14.64 -11.79
C PHE A 12 -22.19 13.62 -10.80
N LEU A 13 -22.98 12.66 -10.31
CA LEU A 13 -22.54 11.64 -9.35
C LEU A 13 -22.02 10.33 -10.00
N LEU A 14 -21.99 10.24 -11.34
CA LEU A 14 -21.66 8.99 -12.05
C LEU A 14 -20.18 8.85 -12.47
N PHE A 15 -19.30 9.80 -12.15
CA PHE A 15 -17.87 9.71 -12.52
C PHE A 15 -16.91 9.32 -11.39
N PHE A 16 -17.40 9.11 -10.16
CA PHE A 16 -16.63 8.40 -9.14
C PHE A 16 -16.96 6.90 -9.17
N GLY A 17 -16.96 6.33 -10.38
CA GLY A 17 -16.80 4.89 -10.56
C GLY A 17 -15.38 4.52 -10.15
N ILE A 18 -15.13 4.43 -8.85
CA ILE A 18 -13.96 3.72 -8.32
C ILE A 18 -14.16 2.31 -8.84
N SER A 19 -13.55 2.01 -9.98
CA SER A 19 -13.38 0.65 -10.43
C SER A 19 -12.59 -0.01 -9.32
N LEU A 20 -13.27 -0.80 -8.50
CA LEU A 20 -12.66 -1.69 -7.52
C LEU A 20 -11.96 -2.80 -8.31
N SER A 21 -10.94 -2.42 -9.08
CA SER A 21 -10.09 -3.39 -9.73
C SER A 21 -9.34 -4.08 -8.61
N ALA A 22 -9.56 -5.38 -8.47
CA ALA A 22 -8.81 -6.20 -7.56
C ALA A 22 -7.35 -6.22 -8.02
N GLN A 23 -6.55 -5.28 -7.51
CA GLN A 23 -5.15 -5.20 -7.88
C GLN A 23 -4.44 -6.50 -7.49
N THR A 24 -3.71 -7.09 -8.42
CA THR A 24 -3.05 -8.38 -8.20
C THR A 24 -1.73 -8.19 -7.48
N LEU A 25 -1.20 -9.27 -6.89
CA LEU A 25 0.12 -9.26 -6.28
C LEU A 25 1.22 -8.85 -7.27
N GLU A 26 1.14 -9.32 -8.52
CA GLU A 26 2.11 -8.99 -9.56
C GLU A 26 2.06 -7.52 -9.96
N GLN A 27 0.87 -6.91 -9.98
CA GLN A 27 0.72 -5.47 -10.16
C GLN A 27 1.36 -4.70 -9.00
N ALA A 28 1.13 -5.12 -7.75
CA ALA A 28 1.74 -4.49 -6.58
C ALA A 28 3.27 -4.59 -6.60
N LYS A 29 3.82 -5.74 -6.99
CA LYS A 29 5.27 -5.90 -7.20
C LYS A 29 5.79 -4.97 -8.31
N THR A 30 5.06 -4.82 -9.40
CA THR A 30 5.42 -3.89 -10.47
C THR A 30 5.42 -2.43 -9.98
N MET A 31 4.44 -2.04 -9.17
CA MET A 31 4.42 -0.72 -8.53
C MET A 31 5.61 -0.54 -7.58
N PHE A 32 5.91 -1.58 -6.78
CA PHE A 32 7.04 -1.60 -5.87
C PHE A 32 8.38 -1.41 -6.57
N THR A 33 8.63 -2.11 -7.67
CA THR A 33 9.86 -1.96 -8.47
C THR A 33 9.94 -0.60 -9.14
N ARG A 34 8.80 -0.01 -9.48
CA ARG A 34 8.68 1.38 -9.97
C ARG A 34 8.75 2.45 -8.86
N LYS A 35 9.02 2.06 -7.61
CA LYS A 35 9.06 2.94 -6.42
C LYS A 35 7.74 3.66 -6.13
N GLN A 36 6.63 3.15 -6.65
CA GLN A 36 5.27 3.66 -6.39
C GLN A 36 4.76 3.08 -5.06
N TYR A 37 5.42 3.44 -3.96
CA TYR A 37 5.18 2.83 -2.66
C TYR A 37 3.79 3.16 -2.10
N ASP A 38 3.31 4.39 -2.31
CA ASP A 38 1.97 4.82 -1.89
C ASP A 38 0.86 3.97 -2.50
N THR A 39 0.97 3.64 -3.78
CA THR A 39 -0.03 2.83 -4.49
C THR A 39 0.14 1.34 -4.21
N ALA A 40 1.37 0.86 -4.00
CA ALA A 40 1.65 -0.54 -3.70
C ALA A 40 1.26 -0.94 -2.27
N LYS A 41 1.43 -0.02 -1.31
CA LYS A 41 1.16 -0.22 0.13
C LYS A 41 -0.21 -0.84 0.44
N PRO A 42 -1.36 -0.27 -0.01
CA PRO A 42 -2.67 -0.83 0.31
C PRO A 42 -2.87 -2.24 -0.27
N VAL A 43 -2.25 -2.56 -1.40
CA VAL A 43 -2.33 -3.89 -2.00
C VAL A 43 -1.57 -4.90 -1.13
N PHE A 44 -0.30 -4.62 -0.79
CA PHE A 44 0.47 -5.49 0.08
C PHE A 44 -0.13 -5.62 1.47
N GLN A 45 -0.73 -4.55 2.02
CA GLN A 45 -1.44 -4.61 3.29
C GLN A 45 -2.60 -5.62 3.23
N ARG A 46 -3.36 -5.65 2.13
CA ARG A 46 -4.45 -6.63 1.95
C ARG A 46 -3.91 -8.06 1.89
N TYR A 47 -2.82 -8.29 1.15
CA TYR A 47 -2.18 -9.62 1.08
C TYR A 47 -1.59 -10.06 2.42
N LEU A 48 -0.98 -9.12 3.16
CA LEU A 48 -0.45 -9.36 4.50
C LEU A 48 -1.57 -9.71 5.48
N LYS A 49 -2.72 -9.04 5.43
CA LYS A 49 -3.89 -9.40 6.26
C LYS A 49 -4.36 -10.84 6.02
N GLY A 50 -4.31 -11.32 4.78
CA GLY A 50 -4.66 -12.70 4.43
C GLY A 50 -3.61 -13.74 4.81
N ALA A 51 -2.33 -13.35 4.86
CA ALA A 51 -1.23 -14.21 5.28
C ALA A 51 -0.21 -13.45 6.16
N PRO A 52 -0.52 -13.20 7.45
CA PRO A 52 0.27 -12.32 8.32
C PRO A 52 1.70 -12.78 8.57
N THR A 53 1.99 -14.07 8.41
CA THR A 53 3.31 -14.67 8.64
C THR A 53 4.12 -14.80 7.35
N ASN A 54 3.59 -14.39 6.20
CA ASN A 54 4.30 -14.49 4.93
C ASN A 54 5.48 -13.50 4.90
N PRO A 55 6.72 -13.98 4.72
CA PRO A 55 7.90 -13.12 4.83
C PRO A 55 8.01 -12.09 3.72
N ASN A 56 7.58 -12.42 2.49
CA ASN A 56 7.62 -11.50 1.37
C ASN A 56 6.59 -10.38 1.53
N TYR A 57 5.39 -10.68 2.02
CA TYR A 57 4.36 -9.66 2.24
C TYR A 57 4.76 -8.70 3.36
N ASN A 58 5.33 -9.23 4.45
CA ASN A 58 5.90 -8.42 5.51
C ASN A 58 7.03 -7.52 5.00
N TYR A 59 7.93 -8.07 4.18
CA TYR A 59 9.00 -7.29 3.56
C TYR A 59 8.47 -6.16 2.66
N TRP A 60 7.62 -6.48 1.67
CA TRP A 60 7.12 -5.46 0.74
C TRP A 60 6.26 -4.41 1.43
N TYR A 61 5.40 -4.82 2.36
CA TYR A 61 4.59 -3.89 3.15
C TYR A 61 5.47 -3.01 4.03
N GLY A 62 6.45 -3.59 4.74
CA GLY A 62 7.37 -2.86 5.60
C GLY A 62 8.19 -1.82 4.84
N VAL A 63 8.76 -2.19 3.69
CA VAL A 63 9.47 -1.22 2.83
C VAL A 63 8.53 -0.13 2.33
N CYS A 64 7.29 -0.46 1.96
CA CYS A 64 6.30 0.57 1.60
C CYS A 64 6.00 1.52 2.77
N CYS A 65 5.82 1.02 4.00
CA CYS A 65 5.63 1.87 5.18
C CYS A 65 6.80 2.83 5.37
N LEU A 66 8.03 2.31 5.33
CA LEU A 66 9.24 3.13 5.45
C LEU A 66 9.28 4.24 4.39
N LYS A 67 9.11 3.88 3.12
CA LYS A 67 9.23 4.83 2.00
C LYS A 67 8.07 5.82 1.89
N THR A 68 6.98 5.60 2.62
CA THR A 68 5.84 6.52 2.71
C THR A 68 5.82 7.32 4.02
N GLY A 69 6.90 7.26 4.80
CA GLY A 69 7.07 8.02 6.04
C GLY A 69 6.39 7.40 7.27
N GLU A 70 5.75 6.23 7.13
CA GLU A 70 5.19 5.47 8.26
C GLU A 70 6.28 4.60 8.91
N VAL A 71 7.37 5.24 9.35
CA VAL A 71 8.61 4.60 9.81
C VAL A 71 8.33 3.60 10.94
N GLU A 72 7.58 3.99 11.97
CA GLU A 72 7.24 3.11 13.10
C GLU A 72 6.50 1.84 12.66
N LYS A 73 5.60 1.95 11.67
CA LYS A 73 4.84 0.80 11.16
C LYS A 73 5.71 -0.16 10.34
N ALA A 74 6.84 0.29 9.82
CA ALA A 74 7.76 -0.53 9.04
C ALA A 74 8.57 -1.51 9.90
N ILE A 75 8.80 -1.19 11.18
CA ILE A 75 9.67 -1.95 12.08
C ILE A 75 9.20 -3.40 12.19
N LYS A 76 7.96 -3.62 12.66
CA LYS A 76 7.49 -4.98 12.96
C LYS A 76 7.45 -5.90 11.73
N PRO A 77 6.93 -5.45 10.55
CA PRO A 77 6.99 -6.25 9.34
C PRO A 77 8.43 -6.55 8.89
N LEU A 78 9.35 -5.59 8.99
CA LEU A 78 10.75 -5.79 8.58
C LEU A 78 11.51 -6.72 9.53
N GLU A 79 11.20 -6.72 10.83
CA GLU A 79 11.68 -7.71 11.79
C GLU A 79 11.28 -9.14 11.38
N ILE A 80 9.99 -9.36 11.06
CA ILE A 80 9.50 -10.67 10.62
C ILE A 80 10.21 -11.10 9.33
N ALA A 81 10.40 -10.18 8.39
CA ALA A 81 11.13 -10.47 7.15
C ALA A 81 12.59 -10.85 7.42
N LEU A 82 13.25 -10.19 8.38
CA LEU A 82 14.61 -10.50 8.81
C LEU A 82 14.69 -11.87 9.47
N GLU A 83 13.80 -12.18 10.42
CA GLU A 83 13.73 -13.48 11.10
C GLU A 83 13.56 -14.64 10.10
N LYS A 84 12.81 -14.40 9.03
CA LYS A 84 12.59 -15.34 7.93
C LYS A 84 13.65 -15.28 6.82
N LYS A 85 14.75 -14.57 7.06
CA LYS A 85 15.94 -14.50 6.19
C LYS A 85 15.69 -13.91 4.81
N ILE A 86 14.80 -12.92 4.69
CA ILE A 86 14.72 -12.11 3.48
C ILE A 86 16.01 -11.28 3.36
N GLN A 87 16.78 -11.51 2.29
CA GLN A 87 18.14 -11.00 2.12
C GLN A 87 18.28 -9.49 2.35
N ASN A 88 17.32 -8.71 1.86
CA ASN A 88 17.36 -7.24 1.93
C ASN A 88 16.69 -6.67 3.18
N ALA A 89 16.03 -7.49 4.01
CA ALA A 89 15.35 -7.02 5.22
C ALA A 89 16.28 -6.32 6.23
N PRO A 90 17.50 -6.82 6.54
CA PRO A 90 18.39 -6.11 7.46
C PRO A 90 18.75 -4.70 7.00
N PHE A 91 18.95 -4.50 5.68
CA PHE A 91 19.24 -3.18 5.11
C PHE A 91 18.09 -2.20 5.37
N PHE A 92 16.86 -2.58 5.01
CA PHE A 92 15.70 -1.70 5.19
C PHE A 92 15.31 -1.52 6.66
N LEU A 93 15.54 -2.51 7.52
CA LEU A 93 15.34 -2.36 8.96
C LEU A 93 16.35 -1.38 9.56
N GLY A 94 17.61 -1.44 9.14
CA GLY A 94 18.62 -0.46 9.52
C GLY A 94 18.27 0.95 9.05
N GLU A 95 17.79 1.10 7.81
CA GLU A 95 17.25 2.38 7.30
C GLU A 95 16.05 2.86 8.14
N THR A 96 15.17 1.96 8.56
CA THR A 96 14.02 2.30 9.41
C THR A 96 14.45 2.86 10.76
N TYR A 97 15.42 2.23 11.43
CA TYR A 97 15.92 2.74 12.71
C TYR A 97 16.70 4.04 12.56
N ARG A 98 17.46 4.23 11.48
CA ARG A 98 18.15 5.50 11.19
C ARG A 98 17.18 6.66 10.96
N GLU A 99 16.00 6.39 10.42
CA GLU A 99 15.02 7.44 10.12
C GLU A 99 14.15 7.79 11.34
N LEU A 100 14.14 6.93 12.36
CA LEU A 100 13.38 7.13 13.60
C LEU A 100 14.12 8.00 14.62
N TRP A 101 15.45 8.05 14.56
CA TRP A 101 16.33 8.68 15.55
C TRP A 101 17.34 9.61 14.88
#